data_AF-A0AA39CHM1-F1
#
_entry.id   AF-A0AA39CHM1-F1
#
_cell.length_a   1.000
_cell.length_b   1.000
_cell.length_c   1.000
_cell.angle_alpha   90.00
_cell.angle_beta   90.00
_cell.angle_gamma   90.00
#
_symmetry.space_group_name_H-M   'P 1'
#
loop_
_entity.id
_entity.type
_entity.pdbx_description
1 polymer ?
#
loop_
_entity_poly.entity_id
_entity_poly.type
_entity_poly.pdbx_seq_one_letter_code
_entity_poly.pdbx_strand_id
1 'polypeptide(L)'
;MPEARSNFDADLLLQDDDCCITDAYDNVVESALDIRRKFALIVDQARQLKSELLAKQAEIDRLNTRHRQELSRYQRSTKDLQKRIQAQGERLQQNRETMTTLRRRITQSTKDVEAERKKLDQVDFLRCEICKENIMNVLTRCGHGFCKGCLDDWLHRPADPFSDRAEKNCPKCRRLVRESEIRDVYLGSDTRTLSARDGDGTTEILSTDSDDE
;
A
#
# COMPACT_ATOMS: atom_id res chain seq x y z
N MET A 1 -106.57 34.23 -92.18
CA MET A 1 -105.62 33.31 -91.53
C MET A 1 -104.60 34.16 -90.80
N PRO A 2 -104.64 34.31 -89.46
CA PRO A 2 -103.71 35.16 -88.75
C PRO A 2 -102.39 34.41 -88.49
N GLU A 3 -101.28 35.01 -88.92
CA GLU A 3 -99.91 34.57 -88.63
C GLU A 3 -99.60 34.82 -87.14
N ALA A 4 -99.52 33.74 -86.37
CA ALA A 4 -99.04 33.81 -84.99
C ALA A 4 -97.51 33.99 -85.01
N ARG A 5 -97.05 35.23 -84.93
CA ARG A 5 -95.66 35.54 -84.57
C ARG A 5 -95.46 35.24 -83.10
N SER A 6 -94.89 34.06 -82.81
CA SER A 6 -94.38 33.71 -81.50
C SER A 6 -93.15 34.57 -81.23
N ASN A 7 -93.30 35.61 -80.40
CA ASN A 7 -92.15 36.34 -79.85
C ASN A 7 -91.44 35.40 -78.88
N PHE A 8 -90.33 34.82 -79.32
CA PHE A 8 -89.40 34.10 -78.45
C PHE A 8 -88.73 35.12 -77.55
N ASP A 9 -89.19 35.18 -76.31
CA ASP A 9 -88.64 36.05 -75.27
C ASP A 9 -87.46 35.34 -74.60
N ALA A 10 -86.25 35.62 -75.09
CA ALA A 10 -85.02 35.01 -74.60
C ALA A 10 -84.70 35.42 -73.14
N ASP A 11 -85.31 36.49 -72.64
CA ASP A 11 -85.07 37.00 -71.28
C ASP A 11 -85.74 36.12 -70.21
N LEU A 12 -86.78 35.35 -70.57
CA LEU A 12 -87.47 34.42 -69.68
C LEU A 12 -86.73 33.09 -69.44
N LEU A 13 -85.76 32.74 -70.30
CA LEU A 13 -84.95 31.52 -70.13
C LEU A 13 -83.67 31.74 -69.30
N LEU A 14 -83.30 33.00 -69.04
CA LEU A 14 -82.08 33.34 -68.29
C LEU A 14 -82.36 33.73 -66.83
N GLN A 15 -83.61 33.93 -66.43
CA GLN A 15 -83.91 34.48 -65.10
C GLN A 15 -84.19 33.45 -63.99
N ASP A 16 -84.47 32.17 -64.30
CA ASP A 16 -84.83 31.17 -63.28
C ASP A 16 -83.74 30.12 -62.98
N ASP A 17 -82.77 29.88 -63.88
CA ASP A 17 -81.71 28.88 -63.68
C ASP A 17 -80.36 29.45 -63.21
N ASP A 18 -80.12 30.75 -63.36
CA ASP A 18 -78.82 31.40 -63.04
C ASP A 18 -78.56 31.53 -61.52
N CYS A 19 -79.61 31.60 -60.69
CA CYS A 19 -79.48 31.62 -59.24
C CYS A 19 -78.92 30.29 -58.68
N CYS A 20 -79.32 29.16 -59.28
CA CYS A 20 -78.90 27.83 -58.82
C CYS A 20 -77.42 27.53 -59.09
N ILE A 21 -76.85 28.10 -60.17
CA ILE A 21 -75.44 27.90 -60.54
C ILE A 21 -74.52 28.68 -59.60
N THR A 22 -74.91 29.89 -59.21
CA THR A 22 -74.12 30.75 -58.33
C THR A 22 -73.98 30.15 -56.92
N ASP A 23 -75.09 29.68 -56.34
CA ASP A 23 -75.07 29.02 -55.02
C ASP A 23 -74.24 27.72 -55.03
N ALA A 24 -74.34 26.91 -56.09
CA ALA A 24 -73.54 25.70 -56.25
C ALA A 24 -72.05 26.01 -56.36
N TYR A 25 -71.69 27.07 -57.10
CA TYR A 25 -70.32 27.55 -57.21
C TYR A 25 -69.77 28.03 -55.86
N ASP A 26 -70.51 28.86 -55.13
CA ASP A 26 -70.08 29.39 -53.84
C ASP A 26 -69.87 28.28 -52.81
N ASN A 27 -70.76 27.28 -52.76
CA ASN A 27 -70.58 26.09 -51.91
C ASN A 27 -69.30 25.30 -52.22
N VAL A 28 -68.97 25.14 -53.50
CA VAL A 28 -67.73 24.47 -53.93
C VAL A 28 -66.51 25.30 -53.53
N VAL A 29 -66.56 26.62 -53.69
CA VAL A 29 -65.48 27.53 -53.30
C VAL A 29 -65.27 27.50 -51.78
N GLU A 30 -66.34 27.61 -50.99
CA GLU A 30 -66.26 27.51 -49.52
C GLU A 30 -65.67 26.17 -49.08
N SER A 31 -66.12 25.06 -49.70
CA SER A 31 -65.60 23.72 -49.43
C SER A 31 -64.11 23.62 -49.76
N ALA A 32 -63.67 24.16 -50.90
CA ALA A 32 -62.26 24.18 -51.28
C ALA A 32 -61.41 25.03 -50.31
N LEU A 33 -61.93 26.16 -49.85
CA LEU A 33 -61.28 27.02 -48.85
C LEU A 33 -61.18 26.32 -47.49
N ASP A 34 -62.22 25.60 -47.07
CA ASP A 34 -62.22 24.81 -45.84
C ASP A 34 -61.19 23.67 -45.89
N ILE A 35 -61.18 22.92 -47.00
CA ILE A 35 -60.18 21.89 -47.28
C ILE A 35 -58.76 22.49 -47.21
N ARG A 36 -58.53 23.65 -47.83
CA ARG A 36 -57.24 24.35 -47.78
C ARG A 36 -56.85 24.72 -46.35
N ARG A 37 -57.79 25.21 -45.52
CA ARG A 37 -57.53 25.52 -44.11
C ARG A 37 -57.17 24.26 -43.32
N LYS A 38 -57.89 23.16 -43.52
CA LYS A 38 -57.61 21.87 -42.90
C LYS A 38 -56.22 21.34 -43.28
N PHE A 39 -55.87 21.40 -44.56
CA PHE A 39 -54.53 21.01 -45.02
C PHE A 39 -53.44 21.89 -44.41
N ALA A 40 -53.65 23.21 -44.32
CA ALA A 40 -52.71 24.10 -43.67
C ALA A 40 -52.48 23.70 -42.20
N LEU A 41 -53.56 23.41 -41.46
CA LEU A 41 -53.47 22.94 -40.06
C LEU A 41 -52.69 21.63 -39.95
N ILE A 42 -52.95 20.65 -40.82
CA ILE A 42 -52.24 19.37 -40.83
C ILE A 42 -50.74 19.58 -41.12
N VAL A 43 -50.41 20.44 -42.07
CA VAL A 43 -49.01 20.75 -42.42
C VAL A 43 -48.30 21.40 -41.24
N ASP A 44 -48.95 22.32 -40.53
CA ASP A 44 -48.37 22.97 -39.36
C ASP A 44 -48.19 21.98 -38.20
N GLN A 45 -49.16 21.10 -37.96
CA GLN A 45 -49.03 20.00 -36.99
C GLN A 45 -47.87 19.07 -37.35
N ALA A 46 -47.72 18.71 -38.63
CA ALA A 46 -46.62 17.87 -39.09
C ALA A 46 -45.25 18.56 -38.90
N ARG A 47 -45.17 19.88 -39.15
CA ARG A 47 -43.96 20.66 -38.87
C ARG A 47 -43.64 20.69 -37.39
N GLN A 48 -44.65 20.90 -36.54
CA GLN A 48 -44.48 20.91 -35.08
C GLN A 48 -43.95 19.55 -34.60
N LEU A 49 -44.61 18.44 -34.96
CA LEU A 49 -44.16 17.10 -34.59
C LEU A 49 -42.75 16.79 -35.10
N LYS A 50 -42.41 17.21 -36.32
CA LYS A 50 -41.05 17.08 -36.84
C LYS A 50 -40.03 17.85 -36.00
N SER A 51 -40.35 19.08 -35.61
CA SER A 51 -39.47 19.89 -34.76
C SER A 51 -39.29 19.28 -33.37
N GLU A 52 -40.36 18.76 -32.77
CA GLU A 52 -40.32 18.06 -31.49
C GLU A 52 -39.50 16.78 -31.57
N LEU A 53 -39.67 15.98 -32.63
CA LEU A 53 -38.90 14.77 -32.85
C LEU A 53 -37.40 15.07 -33.00
N LEU A 54 -37.04 16.12 -33.76
CA LEU A 54 -35.65 16.55 -33.87
C LEU A 54 -35.07 17.04 -32.54
N ALA A 55 -35.86 17.76 -31.73
CA ALA A 55 -35.46 18.18 -30.40
C ALA A 55 -35.22 16.99 -29.47
N LYS A 56 -36.09 15.98 -29.50
CA LYS A 56 -35.92 14.74 -28.74
C LYS A 56 -34.72 13.92 -29.21
N GLN A 57 -34.49 13.86 -30.52
CA GLN A 57 -33.30 13.22 -31.08
C GLN A 57 -32.02 13.87 -30.56
N ALA A 58 -31.94 15.20 -30.61
CA ALA A 58 -30.79 15.94 -30.10
C ALA A 58 -30.57 15.71 -28.59
N GLU A 59 -31.63 15.57 -27.81
CA GLU A 59 -31.53 15.27 -26.39
C GLU A 59 -30.99 13.86 -26.11
N ILE A 60 -31.46 12.86 -26.86
CA ILE A 60 -30.94 11.48 -26.79
C ILE A 60 -29.44 11.46 -27.14
N ASP A 61 -29.02 12.19 -28.16
CA ASP A 61 -27.61 12.24 -28.58
C ASP A 61 -26.70 12.87 -27.51
N ARG A 62 -27.19 13.90 -26.80
CA ARG A 62 -26.49 14.49 -25.65
C ARG A 62 -26.34 13.49 -24.52
N LEU A 63 -27.42 12.78 -24.17
CA LEU A 63 -27.39 11.76 -23.11
C LEU A 63 -26.42 10.61 -23.47
N ASN A 64 -26.47 10.14 -24.71
CA ASN A 64 -25.55 9.10 -25.20
C ASN A 64 -24.09 9.56 -25.12
N THR A 65 -23.80 10.80 -25.50
CA THR A 65 -22.45 11.38 -25.42
C THR A 65 -21.98 11.46 -23.97
N ARG A 66 -22.84 11.91 -23.04
CA ARG A 66 -22.53 11.97 -21.61
C ARG A 66 -22.23 10.58 -21.05
N HIS A 67 -23.09 9.60 -21.32
CA HIS A 67 -22.88 8.24 -20.84
C HIS A 67 -21.60 7.62 -21.40
N ARG A 68 -21.27 7.85 -22.68
CA ARG A 68 -20.01 7.40 -23.26
C ARG A 68 -18.81 7.99 -22.51
N GLN A 69 -18.84 9.29 -22.20
CA GLN A 69 -17.79 9.95 -21.43
C GLN A 69 -17.66 9.39 -20.00
N GLU A 70 -18.78 9.17 -19.32
CA GLU A 70 -18.82 8.57 -17.98
C GLU A 70 -18.23 7.15 -18.00
N LEU A 71 -18.63 6.31 -18.95
CA LEU A 71 -18.05 4.97 -19.13
C LEU A 71 -16.54 5.03 -19.37
N SER A 72 -16.05 5.95 -20.21
CA SER A 72 -14.61 6.13 -20.42
C SER A 72 -13.87 6.62 -19.17
N ARG A 73 -14.53 7.39 -18.29
CA ARG A 73 -13.95 7.78 -16.98
C ARG A 73 -13.87 6.59 -16.04
N TYR A 74 -14.94 5.82 -15.93
CA TYR A 74 -14.94 4.60 -15.11
C TYR A 74 -13.90 3.60 -15.59
N GLN A 75 -13.81 3.37 -16.90
CA GLN A 75 -12.80 2.46 -17.48
C GLN A 75 -11.36 2.89 -17.18
N ARG A 76 -11.06 4.20 -17.17
CA ARG A 76 -9.74 4.69 -16.77
C ARG A 76 -9.50 4.46 -15.29
N SER A 77 -10.46 4.85 -14.44
CA SER A 77 -10.38 4.66 -13.00
C SER A 77 -10.19 3.19 -12.60
N THR A 78 -10.92 2.26 -13.24
CA THR A 78 -10.76 0.82 -12.96
C THR A 78 -9.40 0.30 -13.40
N LYS A 79 -8.88 0.72 -14.56
CA LYS A 79 -7.52 0.36 -15.01
C LYS A 79 -6.46 0.89 -14.05
N ASP A 80 -6.61 2.12 -13.56
CA ASP A 80 -5.67 2.71 -12.61
C ASP A 80 -5.72 1.98 -11.26
N LEU A 81 -6.91 1.63 -10.77
CA LEU A 81 -7.07 0.82 -9.57
C LEU A 81 -6.43 -0.57 -9.72
N GLN A 82 -6.64 -1.23 -10.86
CA GLN A 82 -6.00 -2.52 -11.16
C GLN A 82 -4.47 -2.43 -11.12
N LYS A 83 -3.88 -1.39 -11.74
CA LYS A 83 -2.44 -1.16 -11.67
C LYS A 83 -1.94 -0.96 -10.24
N ARG A 84 -2.68 -0.20 -9.42
CA ARG A 84 -2.32 0.01 -8.00
C ARG A 84 -2.38 -1.28 -7.19
N ILE A 85 -3.40 -2.11 -7.40
CA ILE A 85 -3.53 -3.43 -6.77
C ILE A 85 -2.36 -4.33 -7.19
N GLN A 86 -2.02 -4.36 -8.48
CA GLN A 86 -0.89 -5.14 -8.97
C GLN A 86 0.44 -4.70 -8.34
N ALA A 87 0.72 -3.39 -8.35
CA ALA A 87 1.93 -2.84 -7.75
C ALA A 87 2.02 -3.13 -6.23
N GLN A 88 0.89 -3.08 -5.51
CA GLN A 88 0.84 -3.50 -4.10
C GLN A 88 1.12 -5.00 -3.93
N GLY A 89 0.60 -5.84 -4.83
CA GLY A 89 0.89 -7.27 -4.84
C GLY A 89 2.38 -7.58 -5.01
N GLU A 90 3.03 -6.90 -5.96
CA GLU A 90 4.47 -7.03 -6.20
C GLU A 90 5.30 -6.59 -4.97
N ARG A 91 4.95 -5.45 -4.35
CA ARG A 91 5.59 -4.98 -3.11
C ARG A 91 5.43 -5.98 -1.95
N LEU A 92 4.24 -6.57 -1.80
CA LEU A 92 4.00 -7.57 -0.75
C LEU A 92 4.82 -8.84 -0.99
N GLN A 93 5.00 -9.25 -2.25
CA GLN A 93 5.85 -10.38 -2.59
C GLN A 93 7.32 -10.13 -2.26
N GLN A 94 7.86 -8.97 -2.64
CA GLN A 94 9.23 -8.57 -2.28
C GLN A 94 9.44 -8.52 -0.76
N ASN A 95 8.47 -7.97 -0.02
CA ASN A 95 8.52 -7.95 1.43
C ASN A 95 8.51 -9.35 2.03
N ARG A 96 7.74 -10.28 1.46
CA ARG A 96 7.71 -11.68 1.88
C ARG A 96 9.07 -12.35 1.68
N GLU A 97 9.71 -12.16 0.53
CA GLU A 97 11.03 -12.70 0.21
C GLU A 97 12.14 -12.11 1.11
N THR A 98 12.04 -10.81 1.42
CA THR A 98 12.95 -10.15 2.36
C THR A 98 12.77 -10.74 3.76
N MET A 99 11.52 -10.91 4.21
CA MET A 99 11.22 -11.46 5.53
C MET A 99 11.68 -12.92 5.67
N THR A 100 11.55 -13.75 4.63
CA THR A 100 12.08 -15.14 4.66
C THR A 100 13.60 -15.15 4.76
N THR A 101 14.28 -14.27 4.01
CA THR A 101 15.74 -14.12 4.05
C THR A 101 16.23 -13.67 5.43
N LEU A 102 15.59 -12.66 6.02
CA LEU A 102 15.91 -12.17 7.36
C LEU A 102 15.69 -13.24 8.43
N ARG A 103 14.59 -13.99 8.37
CA ARG A 103 14.33 -15.11 9.29
C ARG A 103 15.42 -16.16 9.21
N ARG A 104 15.85 -16.54 8.01
CA ARG A 104 16.96 -17.48 7.83
C ARG A 104 18.25 -16.96 8.46
N ARG A 105 18.57 -15.68 8.27
CA ARG A 105 19.76 -15.05 8.87
C ARG A 105 19.68 -15.05 10.39
N ILE A 106 18.54 -14.66 10.96
CA ILE A 106 18.31 -14.68 12.42
C ILE A 106 18.53 -16.10 12.96
N THR A 107 17.89 -17.11 12.34
CA THR A 107 18.07 -18.51 12.77
C THR A 107 19.53 -18.96 12.69
N GLN A 108 20.26 -18.57 11.65
CA GLN A 108 21.68 -18.90 11.53
C GLN A 108 22.50 -18.23 12.63
N SER A 109 22.35 -16.92 12.83
CA SER A 109 23.06 -16.19 13.89
C SER A 109 22.73 -16.74 15.27
N THR A 110 21.49 -17.15 15.54
CA THR A 110 21.13 -17.81 16.80
C THR A 110 21.89 -19.12 16.99
N LYS A 111 22.01 -19.95 15.95
CA LYS A 111 22.79 -21.20 16.01
C LYS A 111 24.27 -20.92 16.21
N ASP A 112 24.82 -19.91 15.56
CA ASP A 112 26.23 -19.54 15.67
C ASP A 112 26.54 -19.05 17.11
N VAL A 113 25.69 -18.18 17.67
CA VAL A 113 25.81 -17.73 19.06
C VAL A 113 25.70 -18.90 20.04
N GLU A 114 24.78 -19.84 19.81
CA GLU A 114 24.65 -21.03 20.66
C GLU A 114 25.90 -21.93 20.57
N ALA A 115 26.46 -22.11 19.37
CA ALA A 115 27.67 -22.89 19.16
C ALA A 115 28.88 -22.25 19.85
N GLU A 116 29.05 -20.94 19.72
CA GLU A 116 30.12 -20.20 20.41
C GLU A 116 29.92 -20.21 21.93
N ARG A 117 28.68 -20.08 22.41
CA ARG A 117 28.38 -20.23 23.84
C ARG A 117 28.77 -21.60 24.36
N LYS A 118 28.48 -22.68 23.64
CA LYS A 118 28.93 -24.04 24.02
C LYS A 118 30.45 -24.16 24.07
N LYS A 119 31.19 -23.47 23.20
CA LYS A 119 32.66 -23.43 23.28
C LYS A 119 33.14 -22.66 24.52
N LEU A 120 32.48 -21.56 24.88
CA LEU A 120 32.78 -20.83 26.11
C LEU A 120 32.46 -21.65 27.37
N ASP A 121 31.34 -22.40 27.36
CA ASP A 121 30.97 -23.30 28.46
C ASP A 121 32.04 -24.39 28.67
N GLN A 122 32.73 -24.83 27.62
CA GLN A 122 33.85 -25.78 27.73
C GLN A 122 35.05 -25.23 28.49
N VAL A 123 35.23 -23.91 28.55
CA VAL A 123 36.35 -23.27 29.28
C VAL A 123 35.89 -22.57 30.57
N ASP A 124 34.61 -22.67 30.92
CA ASP A 124 34.04 -21.98 32.09
C ASP A 124 34.67 -22.45 33.41
N PHE A 125 35.11 -23.71 33.47
CA PHE A 125 35.83 -24.25 34.63
C PHE A 125 37.19 -23.58 34.89
N LEU A 126 37.72 -22.82 33.93
CA LEU A 126 38.95 -22.03 34.08
C LEU A 126 38.70 -20.66 34.70
N ARG A 127 37.43 -20.24 34.87
CA ARG A 127 37.10 -18.94 35.46
C ARG A 127 37.25 -18.95 36.98
N CYS A 128 37.73 -17.83 37.52
CA CYS A 128 37.84 -17.64 38.96
C CYS A 128 36.47 -17.79 39.63
N GLU A 129 36.39 -18.62 40.67
CA GLU A 129 35.13 -18.86 41.38
C GLU A 129 34.63 -17.66 42.18
N ILE A 130 35.48 -16.67 42.46
CA ILE A 130 35.12 -15.46 43.20
C ILE A 130 34.45 -14.43 42.29
N CYS A 131 35.13 -13.98 41.22
CA CYS A 131 34.58 -12.95 40.33
C CYS A 131 33.82 -13.48 39.11
N LYS A 132 34.02 -14.73 38.70
CA LYS A 132 33.43 -15.34 37.47
C LYS A 132 33.76 -14.62 36.14
N GLU A 133 34.58 -13.57 36.19
CA GLU A 133 35.03 -12.80 35.03
C GLU A 133 36.44 -13.20 34.57
N ASN A 134 37.42 -13.17 35.47
CA ASN A 134 38.82 -13.43 35.14
C ASN A 134 39.16 -14.93 35.13
N ILE A 135 40.08 -15.32 34.25
CA ILE A 135 40.65 -16.68 34.23
C ILE A 135 41.51 -16.88 35.49
N MET A 136 41.46 -18.09 36.06
CA MET A 136 42.33 -18.49 37.17
C MET A 136 43.79 -18.44 36.73
N ASN A 137 44.59 -17.63 37.42
CA ASN A 137 46.03 -17.50 37.17
C ASN A 137 46.87 -17.78 38.42
N VAL A 138 46.25 -18.14 39.54
CA VAL A 138 46.93 -18.60 40.76
C VAL A 138 46.25 -19.85 41.32
N LEU A 139 47.04 -20.77 41.86
CA LEU A 139 46.59 -21.97 42.57
C LEU A 139 47.09 -21.96 44.00
N THR A 140 46.20 -22.30 44.93
CA THR A 140 46.56 -22.55 46.33
C THR A 140 47.09 -23.99 46.50
N ARG A 141 47.85 -24.27 47.58
CA ARG A 141 48.34 -25.63 47.90
C ARG A 141 47.23 -26.68 48.04
N CYS A 142 46.01 -26.26 48.35
CA CYS A 142 44.87 -27.18 48.39
C CYS A 142 44.27 -27.52 47.01
N GLY A 143 44.82 -26.97 45.92
CA GLY A 143 44.44 -27.25 44.53
C GLY A 143 43.34 -26.35 43.96
N HIS A 144 42.82 -25.39 44.74
CA HIS A 144 41.81 -24.45 44.26
C HIS A 144 42.44 -23.23 43.61
N GLY A 145 41.92 -22.85 42.44
CA GLY A 145 42.40 -21.75 41.64
C GLY A 145 41.53 -20.50 41.71
N PHE A 146 42.16 -19.35 41.56
CA PHE A 146 41.53 -18.04 41.60
C PHE A 146 42.26 -17.08 40.66
N CYS A 147 41.70 -15.90 40.39
CA CYS A 147 42.48 -14.81 39.81
C CYS A 147 43.24 -14.11 40.95
N LYS A 148 44.44 -13.62 40.64
CA LYS A 148 45.37 -13.01 41.60
C LYS A 148 44.70 -11.91 42.42
N GLY A 149 44.04 -10.95 41.76
CA GLY A 149 43.35 -9.86 42.44
C GLY A 149 42.32 -10.34 43.47
N CYS A 150 41.43 -11.28 43.10
CA CYS A 150 40.43 -11.77 44.05
C CYS A 150 41.01 -12.58 45.20
N LEU A 151 42.08 -13.36 44.96
CA LEU A 151 42.74 -14.08 46.03
C LEU A 151 43.47 -13.11 46.97
N ASP A 152 44.17 -12.12 46.42
CA ASP A 152 44.87 -11.10 47.18
C ASP A 152 43.90 -10.29 48.04
N ASP A 153 42.79 -9.80 47.48
CA ASP A 153 41.75 -9.07 48.19
C ASP A 153 41.14 -9.91 49.34
N TRP A 154 40.95 -11.20 49.11
CA TRP A 154 40.42 -12.11 50.11
C TRP A 154 41.41 -12.31 51.27
N LEU A 155 42.68 -12.51 50.96
CA LEU A 155 43.74 -12.74 51.93
C LEU A 155 44.16 -11.47 52.69
N HIS A 156 43.88 -10.28 52.16
CA HIS A 156 44.19 -8.98 52.77
C HIS A 156 42.99 -8.35 53.50
N ARG A 157 41.81 -8.98 53.45
CA ARG A 157 40.66 -8.51 54.21
C ARG A 157 40.99 -8.55 55.72
N PRO A 158 40.81 -7.45 56.47
CA PRO A 158 41.08 -7.43 57.90
C PRO A 158 40.22 -8.48 58.61
N ALA A 159 40.81 -9.21 59.55
CA ALA A 159 40.09 -10.19 60.35
C ALA A 159 38.94 -9.49 61.09
N ASP A 160 37.78 -10.15 61.12
CA ASP A 160 36.64 -9.69 61.91
C ASP A 160 37.09 -9.56 63.37
N PRO A 161 36.89 -8.40 64.04
CA PRO A 161 37.30 -8.19 65.44
C PRO A 161 36.69 -9.19 66.43
N PHE A 162 35.65 -9.95 66.03
CA PHE A 162 35.04 -11.00 66.84
C PHE A 162 35.51 -12.43 66.51
N SER A 163 36.43 -12.59 65.55
CA SER A 163 36.98 -13.89 65.12
C SER A 163 38.43 -14.06 65.60
N ASP A 164 38.64 -14.91 66.60
CA ASP A 164 39.97 -15.36 67.06
C ASP A 164 40.82 -16.08 65.98
N ARG A 165 40.25 -16.32 64.79
CA ARG A 165 40.95 -16.89 63.64
C ARG A 165 41.46 -15.76 62.74
N ALA A 166 42.63 -15.20 63.07
CA ALA A 166 43.42 -14.33 62.19
C ALA A 166 44.05 -15.09 60.99
N GLU A 167 43.66 -16.35 60.80
CA GLU A 167 44.25 -17.26 59.83
C GLU A 167 43.60 -17.09 58.44
N LYS A 168 44.45 -16.77 57.46
CA LYS A 168 44.07 -16.63 56.06
C LYS A 168 43.70 -18.00 55.48
N ASN A 169 42.48 -18.16 54.97
CA ASN A 169 41.94 -19.44 54.52
C ASN A 169 41.53 -19.42 53.04
N CYS A 170 41.58 -20.59 52.38
CA CYS A 170 41.10 -20.78 51.01
C CYS A 170 39.60 -20.47 50.92
N PRO A 171 39.15 -19.60 49.99
CA PRO A 171 37.74 -19.26 49.80
C PRO A 171 36.83 -20.47 49.57
N LYS A 172 37.32 -21.54 48.93
CA LYS A 172 36.51 -22.70 48.54
C LYS A 172 36.42 -23.78 49.62
N CYS A 173 37.56 -24.17 50.21
CA CYS A 173 37.61 -25.30 51.16
C CYS A 173 37.99 -24.92 52.59
N ARG A 174 38.21 -23.62 52.86
CA ARG A 174 38.57 -23.05 54.17
C ARG A 174 39.84 -23.61 54.82
N ARG A 175 40.67 -24.36 54.09
CA ARG A 175 42.00 -24.77 54.57
C ARG A 175 42.91 -23.54 54.66
N LEU A 176 43.83 -23.55 55.62
CA LEU A 176 44.84 -22.51 55.78
C LEU A 176 45.63 -22.32 54.48
N VAL A 177 45.81 -21.07 54.05
CA VAL A 177 46.60 -20.69 52.88
C VAL A 177 47.69 -19.72 53.32
N ARG A 178 48.94 -20.13 53.12
CA ARG A 178 50.10 -19.24 53.30
C ARG A 178 50.46 -18.59 51.97
N GLU A 179 50.96 -17.36 52.02
CA GLU A 179 51.32 -16.60 50.81
C GLU A 179 52.42 -17.29 49.99
N SER A 180 53.37 -17.95 50.66
CA SER A 180 54.42 -18.77 50.02
C SER A 180 53.91 -20.07 49.38
N GLU A 181 52.66 -20.46 49.65
CA GLU A 181 52.02 -21.66 49.11
C GLU A 181 51.14 -21.39 47.90
N ILE A 182 51.06 -20.12 47.46
CA ILE A 182 50.35 -19.69 46.26
C ILE A 182 51.31 -19.83 45.07
N ARG A 183 50.86 -20.51 44.03
CA ARG A 183 51.63 -20.70 42.80
C ARG A 183 50.94 -20.03 41.62
N ASP A 184 51.66 -19.22 40.87
CA ASP A 184 51.16 -18.70 39.61
C ASP A 184 50.99 -19.84 38.59
N VAL A 185 49.85 -19.85 37.91
CA VAL A 185 49.60 -20.72 36.76
C VAL A 185 50.02 -19.94 35.53
N TYR A 186 51.18 -20.28 34.98
CA TYR A 186 51.62 -19.74 33.70
C TYR A 186 50.78 -20.34 32.58
N LEU A 187 49.61 -19.74 32.35
CA LEU A 187 48.90 -19.87 31.07
C LEU A 187 49.68 -18.99 30.10
N GLY A 188 50.64 -19.61 29.38
CA GLY A 188 51.64 -18.96 28.52
C GLY A 188 51.12 -17.66 27.88
N SER A 189 51.48 -16.54 28.50
CA SER A 189 51.13 -15.22 28.01
C SER A 189 52.20 -14.79 27.01
N ASP A 190 52.36 -15.55 25.94
CA ASP A 190 53.04 -15.05 24.74
C ASP A 190 52.05 -14.17 23.96
N THR A 191 51.51 -13.14 24.61
CA THR A 191 50.77 -12.07 23.96
C THR A 191 51.76 -11.08 23.36
N ARG A 192 52.41 -11.49 22.26
CA ARG A 192 52.59 -10.56 21.15
C ARG A 192 51.22 -10.35 20.55
N THR A 193 50.48 -9.40 21.10
CA THR A 193 49.36 -8.74 20.44
C THR A 193 49.91 -8.13 19.14
N LEU A 194 49.90 -8.93 18.07
CA LEU A 194 49.89 -8.40 16.72
C LEU A 194 48.57 -7.65 16.63
N SER A 195 48.67 -6.33 16.82
CA SER A 195 47.65 -5.37 16.50
C SER A 195 47.18 -5.65 15.07
N ALA A 196 46.03 -6.30 14.95
CA ALA A 196 45.28 -6.33 13.73
C ALA A 196 45.01 -4.86 13.40
N ARG A 197 45.72 -4.37 12.38
CA ARG A 197 45.53 -3.06 11.79
C ARG A 197 44.05 -2.85 11.55
N ASP A 198 43.55 -1.76 12.10
CA ASP A 198 42.27 -1.16 11.77
C ASP A 198 42.14 -1.07 10.25
N GLY A 199 41.34 -1.97 9.70
CA GLY A 199 40.83 -1.86 8.35
C GLY A 199 39.78 -0.76 8.35
N ASP A 200 40.24 0.44 8.04
CA ASP A 200 39.47 1.57 7.54
C ASP A 200 38.46 1.09 6.49
N GLY A 201 37.24 0.80 6.95
CA GLY A 201 36.07 0.51 6.15
C GLY A 201 35.21 1.76 6.13
N THR A 202 35.67 2.76 5.38
CA THR A 202 34.99 4.02 5.15
C THR A 202 33.54 3.76 4.70
N THR A 203 32.63 4.42 5.40
CA THR A 203 31.19 4.55 5.13
C THR A 203 30.88 4.96 3.68
N GLU A 204 30.08 4.17 2.97
CA GLU A 204 29.21 4.68 1.91
C GLU A 204 27.78 4.80 2.46
N ILE A 205 27.47 6.00 2.95
CA ILE A 205 26.11 6.45 3.21
C ILE A 205 25.49 6.73 1.84
N LEU A 206 24.72 5.77 1.31
CA LEU A 206 23.85 5.98 0.16
C LEU A 206 22.67 6.85 0.62
N SER A 207 22.87 8.16 0.56
CA SER A 207 21.80 9.14 0.43
C SER A 207 21.59 9.41 -1.06
N THR A 208 20.48 8.93 -1.60
CA THR A 208 19.92 9.47 -2.85
C THR A 208 18.39 9.42 -2.76
N ASP A 209 17.89 10.61 -2.44
CA ASP A 209 16.85 11.33 -3.19
C ASP A 209 15.42 10.80 -3.13
N SER A 210 14.69 11.45 -2.21
CA SER A 210 13.31 11.84 -2.41
C SER A 210 13.22 12.74 -3.65
N ASP A 211 12.60 12.24 -4.71
CA ASP A 211 12.01 13.08 -5.74
C ASP A 211 10.49 13.11 -5.55
N ASP A 212 10.01 14.35 -5.48
CA ASP A 212 8.63 14.81 -5.43
C ASP A 212 7.84 14.48 -6.72
N GLU A 213 6.51 14.66 -6.59
CA GLU A 213 5.40 14.67 -7.58
C GLU A 213 4.50 13.41 -7.70
#